data_AF-A0A085L684-F1
#
_entry.id   AF-A0A085L684-F1
#
_cell.length_a   1.000
_cell.length_b   1.000
_cell.length_c   1.000
_cell.angle_alpha   90.00
_cell.angle_beta   90.00
_cell.angle_gamma   90.00
#
_symmetry.space_group_name_H-M   'P 1'
#
loop_
_entity.id
_entity.type
_entity.pdbx_description
1 polymer ?
#
loop_
_entity_poly.entity_id
_entity_poly.type
_entity_poly.pdbx_seq_one_letter_code
_entity_poly.pdbx_strand_id
1 'polypeptide(L)'
;MKRNSTVILESTVYPGVTEEVVRPILEQESGYTCGPDFRLAYSPERVNPGDEEHTLQTITKIVAGLDEETTRLVADLYRLVTGSVYCAPDIRTAEAAKVIENIQRDLNIALANELAT
;
A
#
# COMPACT_ATOMS: atom_id res chain seq x y z
N MET A 1 -2.53 15.97 -13.11
CA MET A 1 -2.82 16.04 -11.66
C MET A 1 -3.26 17.46 -11.31
N LYS A 2 -4.18 17.66 -10.34
CA LYS A 2 -4.53 19.00 -9.83
C LYS A 2 -3.71 19.31 -8.57
N ARG A 3 -3.42 20.58 -8.30
CA ARG A 3 -2.81 21.00 -7.02
C ARG A 3 -3.68 20.57 -5.83
N ASN A 4 -3.04 20.22 -4.71
CA ASN A 4 -3.62 19.65 -3.50
C ASN A 4 -4.24 18.25 -3.66
N SER A 5 -3.86 17.50 -4.70
CA SER A 5 -4.30 16.11 -4.85
C SER A 5 -3.58 15.18 -3.87
N THR A 6 -4.20 14.06 -3.53
CA THR A 6 -3.54 12.93 -2.84
C THR A 6 -3.43 11.77 -3.81
N VAL A 7 -2.22 11.26 -4.01
CA VAL A 7 -1.94 10.12 -4.88
C VAL A 7 -1.66 8.90 -4.00
N ILE A 8 -2.37 7.81 -4.23
CA ILE A 8 -2.22 6.56 -3.49
C ILE A 8 -1.80 5.48 -4.48
N LEU A 9 -0.64 4.86 -4.26
CA LEU A 9 -0.22 3.69 -5.04
C LEU A 9 -0.74 2.41 -4.37
N GLU A 10 -1.45 1.58 -5.14
CA GLU A 10 -2.01 0.31 -4.64
C GLU A 10 -1.34 -0.95 -5.23
N SER A 11 -0.66 -0.79 -6.37
CA SER A 11 0.07 -1.89 -7.02
C SER A 11 1.16 -2.44 -6.11
N THR A 12 1.34 -3.75 -6.10
CA THR A 12 2.45 -4.37 -5.36
C THR A 12 3.78 -3.98 -5.99
N VAL A 13 4.67 -3.45 -5.17
CA VAL A 13 6.00 -2.97 -5.57
C VAL A 13 7.04 -3.38 -4.55
N TYR A 14 8.31 -3.31 -4.93
CA TYR A 14 9.41 -3.51 -3.99
C TYR A 14 9.61 -2.26 -3.10
N PRO A 15 10.21 -2.42 -1.90
CA PRO A 15 10.46 -1.30 -1.01
C PRO A 15 11.29 -0.20 -1.69
N GLY A 16 10.78 1.03 -1.66
CA GLY A 16 11.38 2.22 -2.25
C GLY A 16 10.68 2.74 -3.50
N VAL A 17 9.84 1.95 -4.20
CA VAL A 17 9.26 2.37 -5.49
C VAL A 17 8.41 3.63 -5.38
N THR A 18 7.56 3.73 -4.37
CA THR A 18 6.68 4.89 -4.22
C THR A 18 7.47 6.19 -4.08
N GLU A 19 8.56 6.19 -3.29
CA GLU A 19 9.35 7.39 -3.01
C GLU A 19 10.47 7.67 -4.01
N GLU A 20 11.10 6.63 -4.55
CA GLU A 20 12.30 6.73 -5.37
C GLU A 20 11.99 6.72 -6.87
N VAL A 21 10.81 6.21 -7.27
CA VAL A 21 10.40 6.11 -8.68
C VAL A 21 9.15 6.92 -8.94
N VAL A 22 8.07 6.68 -8.20
CA VAL A 22 6.77 7.32 -8.46
C VAL A 22 6.81 8.81 -8.13
N ARG A 23 7.34 9.20 -6.97
CA ARG A 23 7.46 10.62 -6.60
C ARG A 23 8.22 11.44 -7.66
N PRO A 24 9.45 11.09 -8.09
CA PRO A 24 10.17 11.87 -9.10
C PRO A 24 9.42 12.01 -10.43
N ILE A 25 8.76 10.93 -10.89
CA ILE A 25 7.96 10.98 -12.13
C ILE A 25 6.80 11.96 -11.98
N LEU A 26 6.06 11.90 -10.86
CA LEU A 26 4.95 12.81 -10.62
C LEU A 26 5.40 14.26 -10.53
N GLU A 27 6.52 14.54 -9.85
CA GLU A 27 7.09 15.89 -9.75
C GLU A 27 7.53 16.42 -11.12
N GLN A 28 8.25 15.61 -11.90
CA GLN A 28 8.73 15.99 -13.24
C GLN A 28 7.57 16.28 -14.20
N GLU A 29 6.59 15.39 -14.30
CA GLU A 29 5.53 15.49 -15.31
C GLU A 29 4.46 16.54 -14.95
N SER A 30 4.30 16.85 -13.65
CA SER A 30 3.32 17.86 -13.21
C SER A 30 3.91 19.24 -12.95
N GLY A 31 5.23 19.35 -12.75
CA GLY A 31 5.87 20.57 -12.27
C GLY A 31 5.49 20.95 -10.83
N TYR A 32 4.96 20.01 -10.05
CA TYR A 32 4.55 20.20 -8.66
C TYR A 32 5.55 19.55 -7.70
N THR A 33 5.62 20.05 -6.46
CA THR A 33 6.47 19.47 -5.40
C THR A 33 5.65 18.60 -4.45
N CYS A 34 6.14 17.39 -4.18
CA CYS A 34 5.51 16.48 -3.23
C CYS A 34 5.58 17.04 -1.80
N GLY A 35 4.47 16.97 -1.08
CA GLY A 35 4.23 17.66 0.19
C GLY A 35 3.43 18.96 -0.02
N PRO A 36 4.04 20.06 -0.51
CA PRO A 36 3.36 21.34 -0.68
C PRO A 36 2.23 21.34 -1.71
N ASP A 37 2.41 20.63 -2.83
CA ASP A 37 1.50 20.72 -3.97
C ASP A 37 0.65 19.47 -4.18
N PHE A 38 1.11 18.32 -3.68
CA PHE A 38 0.37 17.07 -3.67
C PHE A 38 0.90 16.14 -2.58
N ARG A 39 0.04 15.26 -2.07
CA ARG A 39 0.39 14.24 -1.08
C ARG A 39 0.61 12.90 -1.76
N LEU A 40 1.45 12.05 -1.17
CA LEU A 40 1.75 10.72 -1.66
C LEU A 40 1.61 9.68 -0.55
N ALA A 41 0.98 8.57 -0.88
CA ALA A 41 0.76 7.44 0.01
C ALA A 41 0.81 6.10 -0.73
N TYR A 42 0.89 5.03 0.04
CA TYR A 42 0.86 3.65 -0.43
C TYR A 42 -0.17 2.85 0.38
N SER A 43 -0.93 2.01 -0.32
CA SER A 43 -1.88 1.09 0.29
C SER A 43 -2.04 -0.17 -0.56
N PRO A 44 -1.32 -1.26 -0.26
CA PRO A 44 -1.30 -2.44 -1.12
C PRO A 44 -2.70 -3.06 -1.25
N GLU A 45 -3.02 -3.55 -2.44
CA GLU A 45 -4.21 -4.37 -2.67
C GLU A 45 -4.11 -5.71 -1.91
N ARG A 46 -5.22 -6.13 -1.30
CA ARG A 46 -5.30 -7.36 -0.49
C ARG A 46 -6.58 -8.18 -0.73
N VAL A 47 -7.46 -7.74 -1.62
CA VAL A 47 -8.66 -8.50 -1.98
C VAL A 47 -8.31 -9.60 -2.97
N ASN A 48 -8.71 -10.83 -2.68
CA ASN A 48 -8.61 -11.95 -3.62
C ASN A 48 -9.91 -12.07 -4.43
N PRO A 49 -9.85 -12.13 -5.77
CA PRO A 49 -11.03 -12.40 -6.58
C PRO A 49 -11.68 -13.75 -6.21
N GLY A 50 -12.96 -13.73 -5.87
CA GLY A 50 -13.73 -14.94 -5.51
C GLY A 50 -13.61 -15.35 -4.03
N ASP A 51 -12.96 -14.56 -3.19
CA ASP A 51 -12.91 -14.77 -1.74
C ASP A 51 -14.09 -14.06 -1.07
N GLU A 52 -15.12 -14.82 -0.70
CA GLU A 52 -16.33 -14.29 -0.05
C GLU A 52 -16.12 -13.96 1.43
N GLU A 53 -15.06 -14.48 2.06
CA GLU A 53 -14.74 -14.22 3.47
C GLU A 53 -13.88 -12.96 3.63
N HIS A 54 -12.88 -12.77 2.77
CA HIS A 54 -11.93 -11.65 2.80
C HIS A 54 -12.28 -10.57 1.77
N THR A 55 -13.50 -10.06 1.87
CA THR A 55 -13.96 -8.92 1.07
C THR A 55 -13.30 -7.62 1.48
N LEU A 56 -13.38 -6.58 0.63
CA LEU A 56 -12.90 -5.22 0.95
C LEU A 56 -13.40 -4.71 2.33
N GLN A 57 -14.62 -5.10 2.71
CA GLN A 57 -15.28 -4.69 3.94
C GLN A 57 -14.71 -5.39 5.18
N THR A 58 -14.14 -6.58 5.04
CA THR A 58 -13.69 -7.42 6.17
C THR A 58 -12.17 -7.43 6.34
N ILE A 59 -11.40 -7.13 5.28
CA ILE A 59 -9.95 -7.07 5.37
C ILE A 59 -9.46 -5.92 6.24
N THR A 60 -8.23 -6.05 6.74
CA THR A 60 -7.48 -4.91 7.28
C THR A 60 -6.61 -4.30 6.18
N LYS A 61 -6.95 -3.08 5.75
CA LYS A 61 -6.12 -2.30 4.80
C LYS A 61 -4.87 -1.79 5.51
N ILE A 62 -3.72 -1.88 4.83
CA ILE A 62 -2.47 -1.24 5.28
C ILE A 62 -2.37 0.11 4.56
N VAL A 63 -1.99 1.15 5.29
CA VAL A 63 -1.82 2.51 4.76
C VAL A 63 -0.54 3.13 5.30
N ALA A 64 0.20 3.84 4.45
CA ALA A 64 1.28 4.72 4.85
C ALA A 64 1.35 5.94 3.92
N GLY A 65 1.47 7.13 4.48
CA GLY A 65 1.77 8.37 3.77
C GLY A 65 3.23 8.80 3.96
N LEU A 66 3.68 9.79 3.18
CA LEU A 66 4.99 10.43 3.39
C LEU A 66 5.09 11.17 4.74
N ASP A 67 3.95 11.56 5.29
CA ASP A 67 3.83 12.20 6.60
C ASP A 67 2.59 11.69 7.35
N GLU A 68 2.49 12.04 8.63
CA GLU A 68 1.41 11.61 9.52
C GLU A 68 0.05 12.19 9.11
N GLU A 69 0.02 13.40 8.56
CA GLU A 69 -1.21 14.03 8.08
C GLU A 69 -1.80 13.27 6.89
N THR A 70 -0.95 12.95 5.91
CA THR A 70 -1.29 12.16 4.73
C THR A 70 -1.72 10.75 5.13
N THR A 71 -1.01 10.13 6.07
CA THR A 71 -1.38 8.81 6.59
C THR A 71 -2.77 8.82 7.21
N ARG A 72 -3.09 9.80 8.04
CA ARG A 72 -4.42 9.95 8.65
C ARG A 72 -5.50 10.21 7.62
N LEU A 73 -5.26 11.12 6.67
CA LEU A 73 -6.19 11.43 5.58
C LEU A 73 -6.57 10.17 4.78
N VAL A 74 -5.56 9.38 4.39
CA VAL A 74 -5.76 8.17 3.59
C VAL A 74 -6.39 7.07 4.43
N ALA A 75 -6.05 6.95 5.71
CA ALA A 75 -6.70 6.01 6.62
C ALA A 75 -8.20 6.32 6.78
N ASP A 76 -8.56 7.59 6.94
CA ASP A 76 -9.96 8.02 7.05
C ASP A 76 -10.74 7.75 5.75
N LEU A 77 -10.09 7.91 4.59
CA LEU A 77 -10.67 7.52 3.30
C LEU A 77 -11.00 6.02 3.26
N TYR A 78 -10.04 5.15 3.58
CA TYR A 78 -10.27 3.70 3.50
C TYR A 78 -11.24 3.19 4.56
N ARG A 79 -11.31 3.81 5.75
CA ARG A 79 -12.30 3.48 6.80
C ARG A 79 -13.75 3.58 6.32
N LEU A 80 -14.02 4.30 5.23
CA LEU A 80 -15.36 4.37 4.63
C LEU A 80 -15.78 3.06 3.94
N VAL A 81 -14.82 2.21 3.56
CA VAL A 81 -15.07 1.01 2.72
C VAL A 81 -14.54 -0.29 3.35
N THR A 82 -13.80 -0.21 4.45
CA THR A 82 -13.14 -1.35 5.09
C THR A 82 -13.38 -1.38 6.60
N GLY A 83 -13.39 -2.57 7.20
CA GLY A 83 -13.65 -2.76 8.62
C GLY A 83 -12.49 -2.35 9.53
N SER A 84 -11.26 -2.32 9.01
CA SER A 84 -10.07 -1.94 9.79
C SER A 84 -8.96 -1.39 8.91
N VAL A 85 -8.23 -0.40 9.44
CA VAL A 85 -7.04 0.18 8.80
C VAL A 85 -5.87 0.13 9.77
N TYR A 86 -4.76 -0.47 9.32
CA TYR A 86 -3.47 -0.44 9.98
C TYR A 86 -2.59 0.64 9.34
N CYS A 87 -2.16 1.61 10.14
CA CYS A 87 -1.21 2.64 9.70
C CYS A 87 0.21 2.14 9.92
N ALA A 88 0.97 1.89 8.85
CA ALA A 88 2.37 1.50 8.95
C ALA A 88 3.25 2.73 9.27
N PRO A 89 4.43 2.53 9.89
CA PRO A 89 5.32 3.63 10.28
C PRO A 89 5.79 4.50 9.10
N ASP A 90 6.00 3.88 7.94
CA ASP A 90 6.44 4.53 6.72
C ASP A 90 6.05 3.70 5.48
N ILE A 91 6.15 4.33 4.30
CA ILE A 91 5.79 3.72 3.02
C ILE A 91 6.63 2.48 2.74
N ARG A 92 7.94 2.54 3.00
CA ARG A 92 8.87 1.44 2.76
C ARG A 92 8.51 0.19 3.57
N THR A 93 8.07 0.37 4.82
CA THR A 93 7.58 -0.69 5.69
C THR A 93 6.29 -1.30 5.15
N ALA A 94 5.37 -0.49 4.66
CA ALA A 94 4.14 -0.98 4.04
C ALA A 94 4.40 -1.77 2.74
N GLU A 95 5.35 -1.32 1.91
CA GLU A 95 5.81 -2.04 0.71
C GLU A 95 6.47 -3.38 1.10
N ALA A 96 7.37 -3.37 2.08
CA ALA A 96 8.05 -4.57 2.56
C ALA A 96 7.11 -5.61 3.16
N ALA A 97 6.10 -5.17 3.94
CA ALA A 97 5.11 -6.06 4.53
C ALA A 97 4.41 -6.94 3.48
N LYS A 98 4.08 -6.36 2.31
CA LYS A 98 3.44 -7.11 1.23
C LYS A 98 4.38 -8.12 0.59
N VAL A 99 5.65 -7.79 0.43
CA VAL A 99 6.67 -8.72 -0.09
C VAL A 99 6.86 -9.90 0.87
N ILE A 100 6.92 -9.65 2.18
CA ILE A 100 7.06 -10.70 3.20
C ILE A 100 5.85 -11.63 3.21
N GLU A 101 4.61 -11.09 3.08
CA GLU A 101 3.38 -11.89 2.99
C GLU A 101 3.45 -12.91 1.84
N ASN A 102 3.92 -12.47 0.66
CA ASN A 102 4.08 -13.35 -0.50
C ASN A 102 5.16 -14.42 -0.26
N ILE A 103 6.32 -14.03 0.29
CA ILE A 103 7.41 -14.97 0.60
C ILE A 103 6.97 -16.04 1.61
N GLN A 104 6.23 -15.66 2.65
CA GLN A 104 5.72 -16.59 3.65
C GLN A 104 4.80 -17.64 3.02
N ARG A 105 3.91 -17.21 2.11
CA ARG A 105 2.99 -18.12 1.42
C ARG A 105 3.75 -19.14 0.58
N ASP A 106 4.73 -18.69 -0.19
CA ASP A 106 5.53 -19.56 -1.06
C ASP A 106 6.35 -20.58 -0.26
N LEU A 107 6.98 -20.15 0.83
CA LEU A 107 7.72 -21.04 1.73
C LEU A 107 6.83 -22.12 2.34
N ASN A 108 5.62 -21.77 2.79
CA ASN A 108 4.69 -22.73 3.37
C ASN A 108 4.23 -23.78 2.33
N ILE A 109 3.98 -23.36 1.09
CA ILE A 109 3.64 -24.28 0.00
C ILE A 109 4.82 -25.22 -0.30
N ALA A 110 6.03 -24.68 -0.39
CA ALA A 110 7.23 -25.47 -0.65
C ALA A 110 7.48 -26.53 0.44
N LEU A 111 7.36 -26.15 1.71
CA LEU A 111 7.52 -27.07 2.83
C LEU A 111 6.46 -28.18 2.84
N ALA A 112 5.19 -27.84 2.57
CA ALA A 112 4.12 -28.82 2.53
C ALA A 112 4.33 -29.86 1.41
N ASN A 113 4.82 -29.41 0.25
CA ASN A 113 5.16 -30.30 -0.86
C ASN A 113 6.33 -31.24 -0.52
N GLU A 114 7.36 -30.72 0.15
CA GLU A 114 8.52 -31.52 0.57
C GLU A 114 8.13 -32.60 1.59
N LEU A 115 7.30 -32.27 2.59
CA LEU A 115 6.84 -33.22 3.61
C LEU A 115 5.87 -34.30 3.06
N ALA A 116 5.23 -34.04 1.92
CA ALA A 116 4.35 -35.00 1.26
C ALA A 116 5.10 -36.01 0.38
N THR A 117 6.43 -35.85 0.23
CA THR A 117 7.33 -36.79 -0.47
C THR A 117 7.85 -37.86 0.48
#